data_AF-A0A6J7DJT7-F1
#
_entry.id   AF-A0A6J7DJT7-F1
#
_cell.length_a   1.000
_cell.length_b   1.000
_cell.length_c   1.000
_cell.angle_alpha   90.00
_cell.angle_beta   90.00
_cell.angle_gamma   90.00
#
_symmetry.space_group_name_H-M   'P 1'
#
loop_
_entity.id
_entity.type
_entity.pdbx_description
1 polymer ?
#
loop_
_entity_poly.entity_id
_entity_poly.type
_entity_poly.pdbx_seq_one_letter_code
_entity_poly.pdbx_strand_id
1 'polypeptide(L)'
;MAIWLQSVGVLDGVADVSATVFVVLIVTFIAITVGELVPKRIGQSNPEQIAAVIATPMLILSKVTKPFVVILTVTTNTLLRLFGVGKHKEATVTEDEIEAILDEGSVAGLIEDQERELVKNVFRLDDRKLGSLMVPRSEIVFVDINDPEAESFNLIAQSVRSRIPVCDGGLDSIIGVLSAKTALSTVARGEKLSLQDNLEPPLYVPETLTGMDLLDQFKESRTHIAFVVDEYGGLEGLVTIQDIFDTLIGEIVTEGEEATDPVQRDDGSWLFEGDTSIPEIKDCLVIDELPEQDKGRYHTVSGLILLLLGKMPVAGDSVVLQDWKLEVVDMDGRRIDKILATRII
;
A
#
# COMPACT_ATOMS: atom_id res chain seq x y z
N MET A 1 0.42 58.58 19.06
CA MET A 1 -0.25 58.47 17.76
C MET A 1 -1.67 59.04 17.79
N ALA A 2 -2.50 58.72 18.80
CA ALA A 2 -3.84 59.32 18.95
C ALA A 2 -3.83 60.86 19.02
N ILE A 3 -2.95 61.46 19.84
CA ILE A 3 -2.79 62.93 19.94
C ILE A 3 -2.43 63.58 18.59
N TRP A 4 -1.67 62.87 17.75
CA TRP A 4 -1.33 63.33 16.41
C TRP A 4 -2.52 63.22 15.46
N LEU A 5 -3.31 62.14 15.52
CA LEU A 5 -4.54 61.99 14.74
C LEU A 5 -5.62 63.02 15.12
N GLN A 6 -5.72 63.35 16.41
CA GLN A 6 -6.58 64.44 16.92
C GLN A 6 -6.16 65.79 16.35
N SER A 7 -4.85 66.04 16.20
CA SER A 7 -4.34 67.29 15.61
C SER A 7 -4.69 67.47 14.12
N VAL A 8 -5.09 66.39 13.44
CA VAL A 8 -5.52 66.38 12.03
C VAL A 8 -7.06 66.37 11.89
N GLY A 9 -7.80 66.48 13.01
CA GLY A 9 -9.27 66.65 13.02
C GLY A 9 -10.08 65.36 13.20
N VAL A 10 -9.47 64.26 13.65
CA VAL A 10 -10.18 63.01 13.96
C VAL A 10 -10.84 63.12 15.34
N LEU A 11 -12.12 62.73 15.44
CA LEU A 11 -12.88 62.65 16.70
C LEU A 11 -12.16 61.75 17.73
N ASP A 12 -12.13 62.18 19.00
CA ASP A 12 -11.34 61.55 20.07
C ASP A 12 -11.52 60.03 20.19
N GLY A 13 -12.76 59.54 20.18
CA GLY A 13 -13.05 58.10 20.26
C GLY A 13 -12.56 57.30 19.05
N VAL A 14 -12.53 57.91 17.86
CA VAL A 14 -12.03 57.27 16.63
C VAL A 14 -10.50 57.34 16.56
N ALA A 15 -9.90 58.42 17.08
CA ALA A 15 -8.45 58.61 17.10
C ALA A 15 -7.74 57.60 18.01
N ASP A 16 -8.32 57.27 19.17
CA ASP A 16 -7.75 56.28 20.09
C ASP A 16 -7.83 54.85 19.56
N VAL A 17 -8.98 54.46 19.00
CA VAL A 17 -9.16 53.12 18.41
C VAL A 17 -8.25 52.94 17.18
N SER A 18 -8.21 53.92 16.28
CA SER A 18 -7.36 53.86 15.07
C SER A 18 -5.87 53.86 15.41
N ALA A 19 -5.43 54.64 16.40
CA ALA A 19 -4.05 54.61 16.89
C ALA A 19 -3.68 53.22 17.45
N THR A 20 -4.57 52.61 18.22
CA THR A 20 -4.33 51.28 18.82
C THR A 20 -4.23 50.21 17.74
N VAL A 21 -5.19 50.17 16.81
CA VAL A 21 -5.18 49.22 15.67
C VAL A 21 -3.91 49.37 14.85
N PHE A 22 -3.49 50.59 14.55
CA PHE A 22 -2.29 50.84 13.76
C PHE A 22 -1.01 50.42 14.49
N VAL A 23 -0.89 50.72 15.78
CA VAL A 23 0.26 50.29 16.58
C VAL A 23 0.31 48.76 16.65
N VAL A 24 -0.82 48.10 16.87
CA VAL A 24 -0.89 46.63 16.86
C VAL A 24 -0.46 46.08 15.51
N LEU A 25 -0.99 46.59 14.39
CA LEU A 25 -0.60 46.13 13.05
C LEU A 25 0.90 46.29 12.78
N ILE A 26 1.48 47.44 13.13
CA ILE A 26 2.92 47.67 12.94
C ILE A 26 3.74 46.77 13.83
N VAL A 27 3.41 46.67 15.12
CA VAL A 27 4.15 45.85 16.07
C VAL A 27 4.06 44.37 15.67
N THR A 28 2.88 43.89 15.27
CA THR A 28 2.68 42.53 14.76
C THR A 28 3.47 42.29 13.49
N PHE A 29 3.44 43.21 12.51
CA PHE A 29 4.21 43.09 11.27
C PHE A 29 5.72 43.02 11.54
N ILE A 30 6.25 43.91 12.39
CA ILE A 30 7.67 43.92 12.76
C ILE A 30 8.04 42.66 13.55
N ALA A 31 7.20 42.26 14.52
CA ALA A 31 7.46 41.09 15.35
C ALA A 31 7.49 39.79 14.54
N ILE A 32 6.54 39.60 13.61
CA ILE A 32 6.54 38.42 12.73
C ILE A 32 7.72 38.49 11.74
N THR A 33 7.98 39.65 11.15
CA THR A 33 9.06 39.77 10.15
C THR A 33 10.43 39.52 10.77
N VAL A 34 10.74 40.18 11.88
CA VAL A 34 12.06 40.12 12.53
C VAL A 34 12.19 38.92 13.45
N GLY A 35 11.12 38.55 14.15
CA GLY A 35 11.12 37.45 15.13
C GLY A 35 10.97 36.07 14.51
N GLU A 36 10.33 35.96 13.35
CA GLU A 36 10.00 34.67 12.75
C GLU A 36 10.54 34.54 11.31
N LEU A 37 10.05 35.36 10.38
CA LEU A 37 10.32 35.20 8.94
C LEU A 37 11.81 35.31 8.60
N VAL A 38 12.49 36.34 9.10
CA VAL A 38 13.92 36.57 8.83
C VAL A 38 14.79 35.46 9.43
N PRO A 39 14.69 35.10 10.73
CA PRO A 39 15.44 33.99 11.31
C PRO A 39 15.19 32.66 10.58
N LYS A 40 13.93 32.38 10.23
CA LYS A 40 13.56 31.16 9.50
C LYS A 40 14.23 31.08 8.13
N ARG A 41 14.22 32.18 7.36
CA ARG A 41 14.91 32.24 6.06
C ARG A 41 16.42 32.14 6.18
N ILE A 42 17.01 32.77 7.20
CA ILE A 42 18.45 32.64 7.46
C ILE A 42 18.78 31.16 7.74
N GLY A 43 18.02 30.51 8.61
CA GLY A 43 18.14 29.07 8.93
C GLY A 43 18.08 28.16 7.70
N GLN A 44 17.13 28.40 6.79
CA GLN A 44 16.96 27.60 5.57
C GLN A 44 18.07 27.83 4.53
N SER A 45 18.72 29.01 4.54
CA SER A 45 19.75 29.33 3.54
C SER A 45 21.08 28.63 3.76
N ASN A 46 21.45 28.31 5.01
CA ASN A 46 22.70 27.65 5.37
C ASN A 46 22.48 26.69 6.57
N PRO A 47 21.76 25.57 6.35
CA PRO A 47 21.29 24.71 7.44
C PRO A 47 22.42 24.16 8.31
N GLU A 48 23.53 23.69 7.72
CA GLU A 48 24.58 22.99 8.48
C GLU A 48 25.35 23.94 9.42
N GLN A 49 25.72 25.13 8.93
CA GLN A 49 26.47 26.10 9.74
C GLN A 49 25.61 26.67 10.87
N ILE A 50 24.35 26.99 10.58
CA ILE A 50 23.43 27.55 11.56
C ILE A 50 23.07 26.48 12.60
N ALA A 51 22.83 25.24 12.18
CA ALA A 51 22.63 24.12 13.08
C ALA A 51 23.84 23.92 14.02
N ALA A 52 25.06 23.96 13.50
CA ALA A 52 26.27 23.82 14.31
C ALA A 52 26.40 24.93 15.37
N VAL A 53 26.05 26.17 15.03
CA VAL A 53 26.07 27.32 15.97
C VAL A 53 24.97 27.18 17.02
N ILE A 54 23.76 26.79 16.63
CA ILE A 54 22.60 26.66 17.53
C ILE A 54 22.65 25.40 18.40
N ALA A 55 23.38 24.36 17.96
CA ALA A 55 23.50 23.09 18.70
C ALA A 55 23.99 23.30 20.13
N THR A 56 25.00 24.16 20.33
CA THR A 56 25.58 24.40 21.66
C THR A 56 24.58 25.02 22.65
N PRO A 57 23.89 26.14 22.31
CA PRO A 57 22.77 26.65 23.11
C PRO A 57 21.68 25.62 23.39
N MET A 58 21.27 24.83 22.39
CA MET A 58 20.25 23.79 22.57
C MET A 58 20.70 22.67 23.51
N LEU A 59 21.97 22.27 23.47
CA LEU A 59 22.52 21.26 24.38
C LEU A 59 22.55 21.76 25.83
N ILE A 60 22.86 23.03 26.04
CA ILE A 60 22.80 23.64 27.38
C ILE A 60 21.36 23.64 27.87
N LEU A 61 20.42 24.10 27.05
CA LEU A 61 18.99 24.11 27.38
C LEU A 61 18.49 22.70 27.69
N SER A 62 18.82 21.71 26.86
CA SER A 62 18.50 20.30 27.06
C SER A 62 19.04 19.78 28.39
N LYS A 63 20.28 20.11 28.75
CA LYS A 63 20.86 19.71 30.03
C LYS A 63 20.15 20.33 31.23
N VAL A 64 19.70 21.58 31.10
CA VAL A 64 18.93 22.30 32.13
C VAL A 64 17.52 21.73 32.28
N THR A 65 16.85 21.37 31.18
CA THR A 65 15.49 20.82 31.19
C THR A 65 15.46 19.32 31.50
N LYS A 66 16.56 18.59 31.28
CA LYS A 66 16.70 17.15 31.57
C LYS A 66 16.17 16.71 32.94
N PRO A 67 16.49 17.34 34.10
CA PRO A 67 15.95 16.91 35.38
C PRO A 67 14.41 16.96 35.43
N PHE A 68 13.80 17.96 34.80
CA PHE A 68 12.34 18.08 34.73
C PHE A 68 11.73 16.97 33.86
N VAL A 69 12.33 16.72 32.69
CA VAL A 69 11.91 15.62 31.80
C VAL A 69 12.01 14.28 32.51
N VAL A 70 13.12 14.01 33.21
CA VAL A 70 13.30 12.76 33.97
C VAL A 70 12.22 12.59 35.04
N ILE A 71 11.90 13.64 35.80
CA ILE A 71 10.83 13.59 36.81
C ILE A 71 9.49 13.26 36.15
N LEU A 72 9.16 13.91 35.03
CA LEU A 72 7.93 13.68 34.29
C LEU A 72 7.87 12.23 33.78
N THR A 73 8.93 11.75 33.11
CA THR A 73 9.03 10.39 32.60
C THR A 73 8.91 9.34 33.70
N VAL A 74 9.56 9.55 34.86
CA VAL A 74 9.44 8.65 36.01
C VAL A 74 8.01 8.63 36.54
N THR A 75 7.36 9.80 36.63
CA THR A 75 5.98 9.92 37.11
C THR A 75 5.01 9.20 36.17
N THR A 76 5.10 9.46 34.87
CA THR A 76 4.28 8.81 33.83
C THR A 76 4.47 7.30 33.85
N ASN A 77 5.71 6.81 33.85
CA ASN A 77 5.99 5.37 33.89
C ASN A 77 5.51 4.70 35.18
N THR A 78 5.53 5.41 36.31
CA THR A 78 5.02 4.89 37.58
C THR A 78 3.51 4.77 37.55
N LEU A 79 2.81 5.77 37.01
CA LEU A 79 1.36 5.73 36.81
C LEU A 79 0.96 4.61 35.83
N LEU A 80 1.61 4.52 34.67
CA LEU A 80 1.33 3.46 33.68
C LEU A 80 1.50 2.05 34.27
N ARG A 81 2.53 1.84 35.10
CA ARG A 81 2.72 0.57 35.83
C ARG A 81 1.62 0.30 36.84
N LEU A 82 1.15 1.32 37.57
CA LEU A 82 0.03 1.19 38.51
C LEU A 82 -1.28 0.79 37.79
N PHE A 83 -1.47 1.24 36.55
CA PHE A 83 -2.60 0.88 35.70
C PHE A 83 -2.40 -0.40 34.87
N GLY A 84 -1.29 -1.13 35.06
CA GLY A 84 -1.04 -2.40 34.37
C GLY A 84 -0.64 -2.27 32.90
N VAL A 85 -0.34 -1.06 32.42
CA VAL A 85 0.15 -0.82 31.06
C VAL A 85 1.66 -1.06 31.04
N GLY A 86 2.09 -2.08 30.30
CA GLY A 86 3.50 -2.44 30.14
C GLY A 86 4.33 -1.30 29.52
N LYS A 87 5.65 -1.30 29.76
CA LYS A 87 6.57 -0.30 29.20
C LYS A 87 6.33 -0.14 27.68
N HIS A 88 5.95 1.07 27.24
CA HIS A 88 6.14 1.43 25.84
C HIS A 88 7.64 1.33 25.52
N LYS A 89 7.98 0.56 24.48
CA LYS A 89 9.27 0.68 23.78
C LYS A 89 9.41 2.15 23.38
N GLU A 90 10.63 2.70 23.53
CA GLU A 90 10.99 4.00 22.94
C GLU A 90 10.47 4.06 21.51
N ALA A 91 9.88 5.20 21.13
CA ALA A 91 9.26 5.46 19.83
C ALA A 91 10.08 4.80 18.71
N THR A 92 9.64 3.60 18.31
CA THR A 92 10.06 2.97 17.08
C THR A 92 9.36 3.78 16.01
N VAL A 93 10.13 4.44 15.17
CA VAL A 93 9.62 5.16 14.00
C VAL A 93 8.57 4.27 13.34
N THR A 94 7.33 4.72 13.31
CA THR A 94 6.23 3.97 12.71
C THR A 94 6.34 4.06 11.20
N GLU A 95 5.68 3.15 10.49
CA GLU A 95 5.57 3.26 9.03
C GLU A 95 5.03 4.62 8.60
N ASP A 96 3.98 5.10 9.27
CA ASP A 96 3.41 6.45 9.06
C ASP A 96 4.45 7.57 9.25
N GLU A 97 5.37 7.44 10.21
CA GLU A 97 6.45 8.41 10.42
C GLU A 97 7.49 8.35 9.29
N ILE A 98 7.80 7.15 8.77
CA ILE A 98 8.67 6.99 7.59
C ILE A 98 8.00 7.57 6.35
N GLU A 99 6.71 7.30 6.15
CA GLU A 99 5.93 7.83 5.04
C GLU A 99 5.89 9.37 5.08
N ALA A 100 5.66 9.96 6.25
CA ALA A 100 5.69 11.41 6.42
C ALA A 100 7.06 12.01 6.08
N ILE A 101 8.16 11.33 6.41
CA ILE A 101 9.52 11.75 6.04
C ILE A 101 9.73 11.65 4.53
N LEU A 102 9.25 10.59 3.89
CA LEU A 102 9.33 10.41 2.44
C LEU A 102 8.53 11.48 1.69
N ASP A 103 7.33 11.82 2.19
CA ASP A 103 6.50 12.89 1.66
C ASP A 103 7.18 14.26 1.81
N GLU A 104 7.77 14.57 2.96
CA GLU A 104 8.54 15.80 3.17
C GLU A 104 9.76 15.86 2.24
N GLY A 105 10.46 14.73 2.05
CA GLY A 105 11.60 14.58 1.16
C GLY A 105 11.27 14.78 -0.32
N SER A 106 10.13 14.26 -0.79
CA SER A 106 9.63 14.47 -2.16
C SER A 106 9.24 15.93 -2.39
N VAL A 107 8.50 16.56 -1.47
CA VAL A 107 8.15 18.00 -1.56
C VAL A 107 9.39 18.89 -1.56
N ALA A 108 10.44 18.51 -0.82
CA ALA A 108 11.73 19.19 -0.81
C ALA A 108 12.56 18.95 -2.09
N GLY A 109 12.12 18.08 -2.99
CA GLY A 109 12.83 17.69 -4.22
C GLY A 109 14.08 16.85 -3.97
N LEU A 110 14.18 16.21 -2.81
CA LEU A 110 15.30 15.35 -2.42
C LEU A 110 15.08 13.88 -2.80
N ILE A 111 13.82 13.48 -2.99
CA ILE A 111 13.37 12.12 -3.34
C ILE A 111 12.49 12.24 -4.57
N GLU A 112 12.73 11.42 -5.59
CA GLU A 112 11.87 11.39 -6.78
C GLU A 112 10.56 10.63 -6.48
N ASP A 113 9.46 10.99 -7.15
CA ASP A 113 8.14 10.38 -6.87
C ASP A 113 8.13 8.86 -7.10
N GLN A 114 8.91 8.37 -8.08
CA GLN A 114 9.09 6.95 -8.35
C GLN A 114 9.78 6.22 -7.19
N GLU A 115 10.80 6.83 -6.57
CA GLU A 115 11.50 6.24 -5.42
C GLU A 115 10.57 6.14 -4.21
N ARG A 116 9.73 7.16 -4.01
CA ARG A 116 8.70 7.17 -2.97
C ARG A 116 7.71 6.01 -3.16
N GLU A 117 7.22 5.84 -4.38
CA GLU A 117 6.25 4.80 -4.73
C GLU A 117 6.82 3.39 -4.51
N LEU A 118 8.06 3.14 -4.94
CA LEU A 118 8.74 1.88 -4.67
C LEU A 118 8.81 1.56 -3.18
N VAL A 119 9.15 2.55 -2.34
CA VAL A 119 9.23 2.33 -0.89
C VAL A 119 7.84 2.04 -0.30
N LYS A 120 6.79 2.74 -0.74
CA LYS A 120 5.41 2.43 -0.31
C LYS A 120 4.99 1.02 -0.72
N ASN A 121 5.30 0.61 -1.95
CA ASN A 121 4.98 -0.74 -2.44
C ASN A 121 5.72 -1.84 -1.68
N VAL A 122 6.95 -1.58 -1.20
CA VAL A 122 7.67 -2.52 -0.31
C VAL A 122 6.90 -2.74 0.99
N PHE A 123 6.41 -1.68 1.64
CA PHE A 123 5.62 -1.83 2.85
C PHE A 123 4.30 -2.54 2.58
N ARG A 124 3.59 -2.15 1.52
CA ARG A 124 2.34 -2.82 1.09
C ARG A 124 2.55 -4.31 0.83
N LEU A 125 3.69 -4.71 0.26
CA LEU A 125 4.00 -6.12 0.00
C LEU A 125 4.16 -6.93 1.29
N ASP A 126 4.64 -6.31 2.37
CA ASP A 126 4.76 -6.95 3.68
C ASP A 126 3.39 -7.21 4.32
N ASP A 127 2.42 -6.32 4.10
CA ASP A 127 1.05 -6.48 4.61
C ASP A 127 0.14 -7.30 3.69
N ARG A 128 0.47 -7.38 2.40
CA ARG A 128 -0.38 -8.01 1.38
C ARG A 128 -0.31 -9.53 1.48
N LYS A 129 -1.47 -10.15 1.76
CA LYS A 129 -1.64 -11.61 1.81
C LYS A 129 -1.70 -12.22 0.42
N LEU A 130 -1.23 -13.48 0.31
CA LEU A 130 -1.18 -14.20 -0.96
C LEU A 130 -2.54 -14.33 -1.65
N GLY A 131 -3.64 -14.40 -0.90
CA GLY A 131 -4.98 -14.44 -1.49
C GLY A 131 -5.34 -13.25 -2.37
N SER A 132 -4.64 -12.11 -2.25
CA SER A 132 -4.80 -10.93 -3.14
C SER A 132 -3.73 -10.82 -4.23
N LEU A 133 -2.73 -11.70 -4.23
CA LEU A 133 -1.64 -11.74 -5.22
C LEU A 133 -1.76 -12.93 -6.17
N MET A 134 -2.53 -13.94 -5.78
CA MET A 134 -2.64 -15.19 -6.53
C MET A 134 -3.56 -15.05 -7.73
N VAL A 135 -3.21 -15.77 -8.79
CA VAL A 135 -4.15 -16.15 -9.83
C VAL A 135 -5.10 -17.20 -9.24
N PRO A 136 -6.42 -16.94 -9.17
CA PRO A 136 -7.37 -17.87 -8.59
C PRO A 136 -7.39 -19.21 -9.34
N ARG A 137 -7.70 -20.30 -8.63
CA ARG A 137 -7.75 -21.66 -9.20
C ARG A 137 -8.52 -21.77 -10.51
N SER A 138 -9.63 -21.05 -10.65
CA SER A 138 -10.48 -21.06 -11.84
C SER A 138 -9.80 -20.52 -13.09
N GLU A 139 -8.75 -19.72 -12.94
CA GLU A 139 -8.04 -19.03 -14.03
C GLU A 139 -6.69 -19.67 -14.34
N ILE A 140 -6.31 -20.71 -13.58
CA ILE A 140 -5.06 -21.43 -13.80
C ILE A 140 -5.13 -22.16 -15.15
N VAL A 141 -4.23 -21.79 -16.05
CA VAL A 141 -3.95 -22.54 -17.27
C VAL A 141 -3.00 -23.68 -16.93
N PHE A 142 -3.43 -24.94 -17.09
CA PHE A 142 -2.65 -26.14 -16.81
C PHE A 142 -2.73 -27.15 -17.97
N VAL A 143 -1.87 -28.17 -17.96
CA VAL A 143 -1.94 -29.32 -18.88
C VAL A 143 -2.13 -30.61 -18.09
N ASP A 144 -3.00 -31.49 -18.56
CA ASP A 144 -3.20 -32.81 -17.99
C ASP A 144 -2.39 -33.86 -18.76
N ILE A 145 -1.76 -34.81 -18.06
CA ILE A 145 -1.07 -35.93 -18.71
C ILE A 145 -2.03 -36.92 -19.40
N ASN A 146 -3.32 -36.87 -19.05
CA ASN A 146 -4.36 -37.71 -19.64
C ASN A 146 -4.94 -37.08 -20.93
N ASP A 147 -4.65 -35.82 -21.22
CA ASP A 147 -5.08 -35.15 -22.43
C ASP A 147 -4.27 -35.62 -23.66
N PRO A 148 -4.84 -35.53 -24.88
CA PRO A 148 -4.09 -35.80 -26.09
C PRO A 148 -2.86 -34.89 -26.23
N GLU A 149 -1.68 -35.46 -26.49
CA GLU A 149 -0.42 -34.71 -26.62
C GLU A 149 -0.50 -33.51 -27.57
N ALA A 150 -1.29 -33.62 -28.64
CA ALA A 150 -1.49 -32.54 -29.62
C ALA A 150 -2.28 -31.35 -29.03
N GLU A 151 -3.24 -31.60 -28.15
CA GLU A 151 -4.01 -30.56 -27.47
C GLU A 151 -3.14 -29.84 -26.44
N SER A 152 -2.41 -30.60 -25.61
CA SER A 152 -1.48 -30.02 -24.63
C SER A 152 -0.39 -29.18 -25.33
N PHE A 153 0.15 -29.65 -26.45
CA PHE A 153 1.13 -28.88 -27.22
C PHE A 153 0.54 -27.59 -27.80
N ASN A 154 -0.66 -27.65 -28.38
CA ASN A 154 -1.33 -26.45 -28.91
C ASN A 154 -1.59 -25.43 -27.81
N LEU A 155 -2.00 -25.88 -26.62
CA LEU A 155 -2.18 -25.02 -25.44
C LEU A 155 -0.86 -24.37 -25.04
N ILE A 156 0.22 -25.13 -24.92
CA ILE A 156 1.56 -24.60 -24.59
C ILE A 156 2.02 -23.58 -25.64
N ALA A 157 1.78 -23.84 -26.92
CA ALA A 157 2.23 -22.98 -28.02
C ALA A 157 1.42 -21.67 -28.14
N GLN A 158 0.15 -21.68 -27.72
CA GLN A 158 -0.73 -20.50 -27.74
C GLN A 158 -0.70 -19.71 -26.43
N SER A 159 -0.26 -20.35 -25.34
CA SER A 159 -0.19 -19.72 -24.03
C SER A 159 0.90 -18.65 -23.99
N VAL A 160 0.58 -17.51 -23.36
CA VAL A 160 1.55 -16.47 -23.01
C VAL A 160 2.36 -16.82 -21.76
N ARG A 161 2.01 -17.90 -21.06
CA ARG A 161 2.61 -18.28 -19.78
C ARG A 161 3.93 -19.04 -19.99
N SER A 162 4.99 -18.58 -19.34
CA SER A 162 6.33 -19.20 -19.43
C SER A 162 6.45 -20.53 -18.67
N ARG A 163 5.61 -20.72 -17.64
CA ARG A 163 5.57 -21.89 -16.78
C ARG A 163 4.12 -22.36 -16.67
N ILE A 164 3.90 -23.66 -16.83
CA ILE A 164 2.57 -24.24 -16.90
C ILE A 164 2.54 -25.43 -15.92
N PRO A 165 1.59 -25.47 -14.97
CA PRO A 165 1.37 -26.61 -14.11
C PRO A 165 1.01 -27.85 -14.93
N VAL A 166 1.57 -28.99 -14.54
CA VAL A 166 1.24 -30.29 -15.11
C VAL A 166 0.51 -31.12 -14.06
N CYS A 167 -0.60 -31.72 -14.47
CA CYS A 167 -1.53 -32.40 -13.59
C CYS A 167 -1.81 -33.83 -14.04
N ASP A 168 -2.31 -34.66 -13.11
CA ASP A 168 -2.86 -35.99 -13.37
C ASP A 168 -4.33 -36.07 -12.95
N GLY A 169 -5.23 -35.87 -13.91
CA GLY A 169 -6.68 -35.88 -13.67
C GLY A 169 -7.20 -34.57 -13.06
N GLY A 170 -6.53 -33.45 -13.34
CA GLY A 170 -6.90 -32.10 -12.94
C GLY A 170 -6.05 -31.48 -11.82
N LEU A 171 -6.39 -30.23 -11.47
CA LEU A 171 -5.63 -29.39 -10.52
C LEU A 171 -5.53 -29.93 -9.08
N ASP A 172 -6.29 -30.97 -8.72
CA ASP A 172 -6.16 -31.63 -7.42
C ASP A 172 -4.90 -32.49 -7.30
N SER A 173 -4.26 -32.82 -8.43
CA SER A 173 -3.08 -33.66 -8.48
C SER A 173 -2.02 -33.02 -9.39
N ILE A 174 -1.32 -32.00 -8.87
CA ILE A 174 -0.20 -31.36 -9.58
C ILE A 174 1.05 -32.23 -9.41
N ILE A 175 1.57 -32.72 -10.53
CA ILE A 175 2.78 -33.55 -10.56
C ILE A 175 4.06 -32.72 -10.73
N GLY A 176 3.95 -31.50 -11.26
CA GLY A 176 5.07 -30.57 -11.37
C GLY A 176 4.80 -29.39 -12.28
N VAL A 177 5.85 -28.69 -12.66
CA VAL A 177 5.78 -27.49 -13.50
C VAL A 177 6.62 -27.68 -14.74
N LEU A 178 6.03 -27.41 -15.90
CA LEU A 178 6.70 -27.45 -17.19
C LEU A 178 7.09 -26.04 -17.65
N SER A 179 8.34 -25.87 -18.06
CA SER A 179 8.77 -24.66 -18.77
C SER A 179 8.32 -24.73 -20.23
N ALA A 180 7.53 -23.75 -20.67
CA ALA A 180 7.09 -23.64 -22.07
C ALA A 180 8.30 -23.54 -23.02
N LYS A 181 9.34 -22.79 -22.63
CA LYS A 181 10.60 -22.69 -23.38
C LYS A 181 11.26 -24.07 -23.56
N THR A 182 11.37 -24.85 -22.50
CA THR A 182 11.97 -26.20 -22.58
C THR A 182 11.12 -27.10 -23.46
N ALA A 183 9.81 -27.11 -23.26
CA ALA A 183 8.86 -27.91 -24.03
C ALA A 183 8.93 -27.60 -25.54
N LEU A 184 8.82 -26.32 -25.91
CA LEU A 184 8.90 -25.88 -27.30
C LEU A 184 10.28 -26.16 -27.92
N SER A 185 11.37 -26.02 -27.16
CA SER A 185 12.72 -26.33 -27.64
C SER A 185 12.91 -27.82 -27.95
N THR A 186 12.31 -28.72 -27.16
CA THR A 186 12.35 -30.17 -27.34
C THR A 186 11.63 -30.56 -28.63
N VAL A 187 10.43 -30.03 -28.84
CA VAL A 187 9.67 -30.27 -30.08
C VAL A 187 10.39 -29.69 -31.30
N ALA A 188 10.98 -28.51 -31.18
CA ALA A 188 11.75 -27.89 -32.26
C ALA A 188 12.99 -28.71 -32.67
N ARG A 189 13.56 -29.53 -31.77
CA ARG A 189 14.62 -30.50 -32.09
C ARG A 189 14.11 -31.79 -32.73
N GLY A 190 12.80 -31.96 -32.88
CA GLY A 190 12.16 -33.18 -33.37
C GLY A 190 12.09 -34.30 -32.33
N GLU A 191 12.34 -33.98 -31.05
CA GLU A 191 12.18 -34.92 -29.94
C GLU A 191 10.71 -34.99 -29.51
N LYS A 192 10.27 -36.15 -29.01
CA LYS A 192 8.92 -36.30 -28.48
C LYS A 192 8.83 -35.56 -27.14
N LEU A 193 7.87 -34.65 -27.00
CA LEU A 193 7.58 -34.00 -25.73
C LEU A 193 6.98 -35.03 -24.77
N SER A 194 7.59 -35.18 -23.61
CA SER A 194 7.06 -35.97 -22.51
C SER A 194 6.63 -35.02 -21.40
N LEU A 195 5.35 -35.06 -21.02
CA LEU A 195 4.80 -34.23 -19.94
C LEU A 195 5.21 -34.72 -18.55
N GLN A 196 5.92 -35.85 -18.45
CA GLN A 196 6.39 -36.42 -17.19
C GLN A 196 7.88 -36.18 -16.95
N ASP A 197 8.62 -35.81 -18.00
CA ASP A 197 10.06 -35.62 -17.94
C ASP A 197 10.43 -34.15 -17.75
N ASN A 198 11.49 -33.88 -16.99
CA ASN A 198 12.03 -32.53 -16.75
C ASN A 198 11.04 -31.55 -16.11
N LEU A 199 10.12 -32.06 -15.28
CA LEU A 199 9.25 -31.22 -14.46
C LEU A 199 10.04 -30.60 -13.30
N GLU A 200 9.85 -29.31 -13.09
CA GLU A 200 10.28 -28.63 -11.87
C GLU A 200 9.34 -29.03 -10.71
N PRO A 201 9.86 -29.30 -9.50
CA PRO A 201 9.02 -29.69 -8.37
C PRO A 201 8.09 -28.53 -7.97
N PRO A 202 6.82 -28.82 -7.64
CA PRO A 202 5.88 -27.79 -7.21
C PRO A 202 6.24 -27.30 -5.81
N LEU A 203 6.26 -25.97 -5.62
CA LEU A 203 6.39 -25.33 -4.32
C LEU A 203 4.99 -25.04 -3.79
N TYR A 204 4.64 -25.54 -2.61
CA TYR A 204 3.36 -25.26 -1.96
C TYR A 204 3.55 -24.31 -0.78
N VAL A 205 2.67 -23.33 -0.67
CA VAL A 205 2.68 -22.30 0.38
C VAL A 205 1.26 -22.06 0.91
N PRO A 206 1.07 -21.78 2.22
CA PRO A 206 -0.24 -21.45 2.75
C PRO A 206 -0.66 -20.03 2.34
N GLU A 207 -1.96 -19.81 2.16
CA GLU A 207 -2.53 -18.49 1.79
C GLU A 207 -2.23 -17.37 2.81
N THR A 208 -1.91 -17.75 4.05
CA THR A 208 -1.67 -16.82 5.17
C THR A 208 -0.35 -16.06 5.06
N LEU A 209 0.57 -16.49 4.19
CA LEU A 209 1.86 -15.82 3.98
C LEU A 209 1.66 -14.44 3.36
N THR A 210 2.65 -13.57 3.54
CA THR A 210 2.72 -12.26 2.89
C THR A 210 3.50 -12.35 1.58
N GLY A 211 3.44 -11.30 0.76
CA GLY A 211 4.27 -11.21 -0.44
C GLY A 211 5.77 -11.25 -0.12
N MET A 212 6.18 -10.66 1.00
CA MET A 212 7.56 -10.70 1.49
C MET A 212 7.99 -12.11 1.93
N ASP A 213 7.13 -12.82 2.67
CA ASP A 213 7.39 -14.22 3.04
C ASP A 213 7.57 -15.10 1.79
N LEU A 214 6.73 -14.92 0.78
CA LEU A 214 6.80 -15.67 -0.47
C LEU A 214 8.06 -15.35 -1.28
N LEU A 215 8.50 -14.10 -1.30
CA LEU A 215 9.77 -13.72 -1.93
C LEU A 215 10.94 -14.48 -1.32
N ASP A 216 10.95 -14.66 0.00
CA ASP A 216 11.98 -15.45 0.68
C ASP A 216 11.88 -16.96 0.36
N GLN A 217 10.65 -17.50 0.25
CA GLN A 217 10.44 -18.86 -0.25
C GLN A 217 10.99 -19.07 -1.67
N PHE A 218 10.81 -18.10 -2.58
CA PHE A 218 11.38 -18.16 -3.93
C PHE A 218 12.91 -18.11 -3.91
N LYS A 219 13.54 -17.30 -3.06
CA LYS A 219 15.00 -17.25 -2.91
C LYS A 219 15.57 -18.59 -2.43
N GLU A 220 14.92 -19.23 -1.47
CA GLU A 220 15.37 -20.50 -0.90
C GLU A 220 15.19 -21.67 -1.87
N SER A 221 13.99 -21.80 -2.45
CA SER A 221 13.62 -22.91 -3.34
C SER A 221 14.21 -22.78 -4.75
N ARG A 222 14.56 -21.56 -5.18
CA ARG A 222 14.97 -21.22 -6.56
C ARG A 222 13.92 -21.57 -7.63
N THR A 223 12.66 -21.67 -7.24
CA THR A 223 11.53 -21.72 -8.18
C THR A 223 10.98 -20.31 -8.42
N HIS A 224 10.08 -20.20 -9.40
CA HIS A 224 9.46 -18.94 -9.79
C HIS A 224 7.93 -18.99 -9.76
N ILE A 225 7.37 -20.12 -9.32
CA ILE A 225 5.94 -20.35 -9.20
C ILE A 225 5.67 -21.12 -7.91
N ALA A 226 4.68 -20.69 -7.16
CA ALA A 226 4.22 -21.30 -5.93
C ALA A 226 2.72 -21.55 -6.01
N PHE A 227 2.27 -22.68 -5.48
CA PHE A 227 0.88 -23.08 -5.40
C PHE A 227 0.35 -22.76 -4.01
N VAL A 228 -0.71 -21.96 -3.97
CA VAL A 228 -1.33 -21.52 -2.72
C VAL A 228 -2.36 -22.55 -2.29
N VAL A 229 -2.28 -22.98 -1.02
CA VAL A 229 -3.18 -23.98 -0.45
C VAL A 229 -3.89 -23.48 0.82
N ASP A 230 -5.09 -24.00 1.03
CA ASP A 230 -5.90 -23.79 2.24
C ASP A 230 -5.45 -24.70 3.41
N GLU A 231 -6.11 -24.60 4.56
CA GLU A 231 -5.83 -25.45 5.74
C GLU A 231 -6.16 -26.94 5.54
N TYR A 232 -6.92 -27.29 4.50
CA TYR A 232 -7.30 -28.65 4.15
C TYR A 232 -6.39 -29.25 3.07
N GLY A 233 -5.44 -28.47 2.55
CA GLY A 233 -4.52 -28.86 1.47
C GLY A 233 -5.14 -28.75 0.06
N GLY A 234 -6.30 -28.10 -0.07
CA GLY A 234 -6.91 -27.74 -1.33
C GLY A 234 -6.14 -26.61 -2.02
N LEU A 235 -5.98 -26.71 -3.33
CA LEU A 235 -5.40 -25.63 -4.14
C LEU A 235 -6.38 -24.47 -4.26
N GLU A 236 -5.96 -23.28 -3.85
CA GLU A 236 -6.72 -22.03 -3.97
C GLU A 236 -6.27 -21.19 -5.18
N GLY A 237 -4.98 -21.26 -5.53
CA GLY A 237 -4.41 -20.47 -6.62
C GLY A 237 -2.93 -20.72 -6.85
N LEU A 238 -2.31 -19.90 -7.69
CA LEU A 238 -0.85 -19.86 -7.84
C LEU A 238 -0.35 -18.42 -7.83
N VAL A 239 0.88 -18.22 -7.38
CA VAL A 239 1.59 -16.93 -7.41
C VAL A 239 2.94 -17.15 -8.07
N THR A 240 3.37 -16.19 -8.87
CA THR A 240 4.68 -16.19 -9.52
C THR A 240 5.58 -15.11 -8.92
N ILE A 241 6.88 -15.25 -9.17
CA ILE A 241 7.83 -14.19 -8.78
C ILE A 241 7.56 -12.88 -9.53
N GLN A 242 6.98 -12.96 -10.74
CA GLN A 242 6.66 -11.80 -11.55
C GLN A 242 5.58 -10.96 -10.86
N ASP A 243 4.55 -11.59 -10.31
CA ASP A 243 3.47 -10.90 -9.59
C ASP A 243 3.99 -10.10 -8.38
N ILE A 244 5.05 -10.60 -7.71
CA ILE A 244 5.74 -9.88 -6.65
C ILE A 244 6.49 -8.66 -7.20
N PHE A 245 7.21 -8.82 -8.32
CA PHE A 245 7.92 -7.72 -8.95
C PHE A 245 6.98 -6.64 -9.48
N ASP A 246 5.87 -7.03 -10.09
CA ASP A 246 4.85 -6.11 -10.61
C ASP A 246 4.21 -5.34 -9.45
N THR A 247 3.95 -5.99 -8.31
CA THR A 247 3.47 -5.31 -7.10
C THR A 247 4.49 -4.29 -6.56
N LEU A 248 5.79 -4.57 -6.66
CA LEU A 248 6.84 -3.68 -6.17
C LEU A 248 7.07 -2.48 -7.09
N ILE A 249 7.18 -2.73 -8.39
CA ILE A 249 7.58 -1.75 -9.40
C ILE A 249 6.36 -0.95 -9.91
N GLY A 250 5.15 -1.47 -9.70
CA GLY A 250 3.94 -1.04 -10.41
C GLY A 250 3.76 -1.85 -11.70
N GLU A 251 2.51 -1.98 -12.16
CA GLU A 251 2.20 -2.77 -13.35
C GLU A 251 2.87 -2.19 -14.60
N ILE A 252 3.73 -3.00 -15.23
CA ILE A 252 4.19 -2.73 -16.58
C ILE A 252 3.14 -3.33 -17.51
N VAL A 253 2.15 -2.54 -17.90
CA VAL A 253 1.09 -2.96 -18.82
C VAL A 253 1.72 -3.56 -20.08
N THR A 254 1.56 -4.88 -20.25
CA THR A 254 2.08 -5.60 -21.42
C THR A 254 1.09 -5.44 -22.58
N GLU A 255 1.55 -5.57 -23.83
CA GLU A 255 0.67 -5.50 -25.00
C GLU A 255 -0.48 -6.52 -24.91
N GLY A 256 -1.70 -6.04 -24.68
CA GLY A 256 -2.93 -6.85 -24.63
C GLY A 256 -3.61 -6.94 -23.26
N GLU A 257 -3.02 -6.39 -22.20
CA GLU A 257 -3.62 -6.31 -20.85
C GLU A 257 -4.33 -4.95 -20.65
N GLU A 258 -5.48 -4.96 -19.98
CA GLU A 258 -6.11 -3.72 -19.47
C GLU A 258 -5.36 -3.29 -18.20
N ALA A 259 -5.33 -1.99 -17.90
CA ALA A 259 -4.70 -1.48 -16.68
C ALA A 259 -5.58 -1.82 -15.47
N THR A 260 -5.02 -2.50 -14.47
CA THR A 260 -5.71 -2.96 -13.27
C THR A 260 -5.77 -1.87 -12.18
N ASP A 261 -5.04 -0.76 -12.38
CA ASP A 261 -4.91 0.30 -11.39
C ASP A 261 -6.25 1.01 -11.08
N PRO A 262 -6.49 1.37 -9.81
CA PRO A 262 -7.63 2.18 -9.41
C PRO A 262 -7.70 3.52 -10.17
N VAL A 263 -8.84 3.81 -10.79
CA VAL A 263 -9.04 5.06 -11.54
C VAL A 263 -9.97 6.00 -10.79
N GLN A 264 -9.44 7.17 -10.41
CA GLN A 264 -10.27 8.27 -9.91
C GLN A 264 -10.95 9.01 -11.05
N ARG A 265 -12.27 9.19 -10.97
CA ARG A 265 -13.07 9.95 -11.93
C ARG A 265 -13.14 11.43 -11.55
N ASP A 266 -13.51 12.27 -12.52
CA ASP A 266 -13.65 13.73 -12.36
C ASP A 266 -14.61 14.17 -11.23
N ASP A 267 -15.59 13.33 -10.91
CA ASP A 267 -16.57 13.57 -9.84
C ASP A 267 -16.07 13.17 -8.44
N GLY A 268 -14.83 12.68 -8.34
CA GLY A 268 -14.21 12.19 -7.10
C GLY A 268 -14.60 10.76 -6.73
N SER A 269 -15.39 10.06 -7.56
CA SER A 269 -15.63 8.63 -7.41
C SER A 269 -14.42 7.81 -7.89
N TRP A 270 -14.30 6.59 -7.37
CA TRP A 270 -13.25 5.64 -7.79
C TRP A 270 -13.85 4.46 -8.55
N LEU A 271 -13.13 3.98 -9.56
CA LEU A 271 -13.35 2.68 -10.18
C LEU A 271 -12.25 1.73 -9.72
N PHE A 272 -12.65 0.61 -9.14
CA PHE A 272 -11.76 -0.47 -8.74
C PHE A 272 -12.08 -1.74 -9.53
N GLU A 273 -11.07 -2.56 -9.75
CA GLU A 273 -11.25 -3.95 -10.14
C GLU A 273 -11.67 -4.79 -8.92
N GLY A 274 -12.30 -5.92 -9.16
CA GLY A 274 -12.82 -6.77 -8.08
C GLY A 274 -11.74 -7.38 -7.20
N ASP A 275 -10.54 -7.58 -7.74
CA ASP A 275 -9.37 -8.15 -7.10
C ASP A 275 -8.45 -7.10 -6.46
N THR A 276 -8.75 -5.81 -6.61
CA THR A 276 -8.00 -4.72 -5.96
C THR A 276 -7.82 -5.01 -4.47
N SER A 277 -6.58 -4.86 -4.01
CA SER A 277 -6.17 -5.27 -2.67
C SER A 277 -6.74 -4.34 -1.58
N ILE A 278 -6.88 -4.88 -0.37
CA ILE A 278 -7.36 -4.09 0.77
C ILE A 278 -6.45 -2.90 1.12
N PRO A 279 -5.12 -3.04 1.21
CA PRO A 279 -4.23 -1.90 1.48
C PRO A 279 -4.44 -0.76 0.47
N GLU A 280 -4.54 -1.10 -0.80
CA GLU A 280 -4.70 -0.13 -1.89
C GLU A 280 -6.01 0.66 -1.81
N ILE A 281 -7.12 -0.01 -1.47
CA ILE A 281 -8.41 0.68 -1.29
C ILE A 281 -8.44 1.56 -0.05
N LYS A 282 -7.76 1.16 1.02
CA LYS A 282 -7.61 2.02 2.20
C LYS A 282 -6.90 3.32 1.83
N ASP A 283 -5.85 3.24 1.01
CA ASP A 283 -5.11 4.41 0.57
C ASP A 283 -5.94 5.31 -0.35
N CYS A 284 -6.63 4.73 -1.34
CA CYS A 284 -7.49 5.50 -2.27
C CYS A 284 -8.69 6.18 -1.59
N LEU A 285 -9.31 5.48 -0.63
CA LEU A 285 -10.51 5.96 0.06
C LEU A 285 -10.20 6.73 1.35
N VAL A 286 -8.94 6.69 1.80
CA VAL A 286 -8.44 7.25 3.07
C VAL A 286 -9.21 6.68 4.25
N ILE A 287 -9.17 5.35 4.40
CA ILE A 287 -9.87 4.60 5.45
C ILE A 287 -8.87 3.82 6.30
N ASP A 288 -8.88 4.06 7.61
CA ASP A 288 -7.93 3.40 8.54
C ASP A 288 -8.38 1.99 8.93
N GLU A 289 -9.67 1.79 9.18
CA GLU A 289 -10.23 0.54 9.72
C GLU A 289 -11.34 -0.02 8.82
N LEU A 290 -11.25 -1.31 8.53
CA LEU A 290 -12.26 -2.05 7.80
C LEU A 290 -12.95 -3.11 8.68
N PRO A 291 -14.23 -3.44 8.41
CA PRO A 291 -14.97 -4.42 9.18
C PRO A 291 -14.30 -5.80 9.19
N GLU A 292 -14.07 -6.37 10.37
CA GLU A 292 -13.48 -7.72 10.54
C GLU A 292 -12.09 -7.93 9.90
N GLN A 293 -11.31 -6.86 9.68
CA GLN A 293 -9.97 -6.93 9.08
C GLN A 293 -9.03 -7.91 9.82
N ASP A 294 -9.02 -7.86 11.15
CA ASP A 294 -8.16 -8.72 12.00
C ASP A 294 -8.45 -10.22 11.86
N LYS A 295 -9.60 -10.59 11.29
CA LYS A 295 -10.01 -11.98 11.12
C LYS A 295 -9.53 -12.59 9.81
N GLY A 296 -8.90 -11.81 8.92
CA GLY A 296 -8.34 -12.29 7.66
C GLY A 296 -9.37 -12.93 6.71
N ARG A 297 -10.63 -12.49 6.75
CA ARG A 297 -11.74 -13.11 5.98
C ARG A 297 -11.81 -12.70 4.51
N TYR A 298 -11.06 -11.67 4.14
CA TYR A 298 -11.03 -11.12 2.80
C TYR A 298 -9.69 -10.44 2.57
N HIS A 299 -9.26 -10.43 1.32
CA HIS A 299 -7.99 -9.82 0.89
C HIS A 299 -8.17 -8.82 -0.25
N THR A 300 -9.35 -8.82 -0.88
CA THR A 300 -9.72 -7.94 -1.99
C THR A 300 -11.05 -7.25 -1.70
N VAL A 301 -11.38 -6.23 -2.50
CA VAL A 301 -12.65 -5.50 -2.40
C VAL A 301 -13.88 -6.34 -2.69
N SER A 302 -13.79 -7.26 -3.65
CA SER A 302 -14.87 -8.21 -3.92
C SER A 302 -15.16 -9.05 -2.68
N GLY A 303 -14.11 -9.53 -2.00
CA GLY A 303 -14.22 -10.25 -0.73
C GLY A 303 -14.87 -9.41 0.38
N LEU A 304 -14.49 -8.12 0.49
CA LEU A 304 -15.10 -7.20 1.45
C LEU A 304 -16.59 -6.97 1.16
N ILE A 305 -16.97 -6.75 -0.10
CA ILE A 305 -18.37 -6.57 -0.51
C ILE A 305 -19.19 -7.83 -0.22
N LEU A 306 -18.65 -9.01 -0.53
CA LEU A 306 -19.27 -10.30 -0.21
C LEU A 306 -19.53 -10.46 1.29
N LEU A 307 -18.53 -10.13 2.12
CA LEU A 307 -18.67 -10.15 3.59
C LEU A 307 -19.80 -9.23 4.05
N LEU A 308 -19.85 -8.00 3.53
CA LEU A 308 -20.82 -6.98 3.95
C LEU A 308 -22.24 -7.27 3.45
N LEU A 309 -22.39 -7.80 2.23
CA LEU A 309 -23.69 -8.18 1.68
C LEU A 309 -24.26 -9.44 2.35
N GLY A 310 -23.41 -10.39 2.73
CA GLY A 310 -23.82 -11.69 3.30
C GLY A 310 -24.61 -12.57 2.32
N LYS A 311 -24.59 -12.25 1.02
CA LYS A 311 -25.26 -12.96 -0.08
C LYS A 311 -24.39 -12.89 -1.34
N MET A 312 -24.71 -13.71 -2.33
CA MET A 312 -24.12 -13.57 -3.66
C MET A 312 -24.53 -12.23 -4.28
N PRO A 313 -23.57 -11.39 -4.71
CA PRO A 313 -23.83 -10.09 -5.29
C PRO A 313 -24.42 -10.22 -6.69
N VAL A 314 -25.17 -9.20 -7.08
CA VAL A 314 -25.56 -8.94 -8.48
C VAL A 314 -25.20 -7.50 -8.84
N ALA A 315 -25.05 -7.20 -10.14
CA ALA A 315 -24.82 -5.84 -10.59
C ALA A 315 -25.91 -4.88 -10.06
N GLY A 316 -25.48 -3.74 -9.53
CA GLY A 316 -26.32 -2.75 -8.83
C GLY A 316 -26.51 -2.99 -7.33
N ASP A 317 -26.08 -4.14 -6.77
CA ASP A 317 -25.97 -4.27 -5.32
C ASP A 317 -24.92 -3.28 -4.80
N SER A 318 -25.17 -2.71 -3.62
CA SER A 318 -24.25 -1.76 -3.01
C SER A 318 -24.18 -1.92 -1.51
N VAL A 319 -23.01 -1.65 -0.95
CA VAL A 319 -22.75 -1.60 0.49
C VAL A 319 -22.27 -0.22 0.89
N VAL A 320 -22.53 0.15 2.13
CA VAL A 320 -22.01 1.38 2.73
C VAL A 320 -20.81 1.01 3.59
N LEU A 321 -19.68 1.63 3.29
CA LEU A 321 -18.44 1.52 4.02
C LEU A 321 -18.05 2.93 4.47
N GLN A 322 -18.30 3.24 5.75
CA GLN A 322 -18.12 4.59 6.29
C GLN A 322 -18.80 5.66 5.42
N ASP A 323 -18.05 6.62 4.90
CA ASP A 323 -18.53 7.73 4.06
C ASP A 323 -18.62 7.35 2.56
N TRP A 324 -18.40 6.08 2.22
CA TRP A 324 -18.39 5.59 0.85
C TRP A 324 -19.52 4.59 0.59
N LYS A 325 -20.15 4.72 -0.58
CA LYS A 325 -21.03 3.71 -1.16
C LYS A 325 -20.23 2.93 -2.21
N LEU A 326 -20.02 1.65 -1.96
CA LEU A 326 -19.39 0.71 -2.90
C LEU A 326 -20.50 0.00 -3.67
N GLU A 327 -20.57 0.21 -4.98
CA GLU A 327 -21.58 -0.37 -5.88
C GLU A 327 -20.94 -1.34 -6.87
N VAL A 328 -21.51 -2.53 -7.00
CA VAL A 328 -21.11 -3.53 -7.98
C VAL A 328 -21.57 -3.06 -9.35
N VAL A 329 -20.63 -2.70 -10.23
CA VAL A 329 -20.92 -2.20 -11.58
C VAL A 329 -21.05 -3.37 -12.55
N ASP A 330 -20.13 -4.32 -12.47
CA ASP A 330 -20.07 -5.46 -13.38
C ASP A 330 -19.70 -6.76 -12.67
N MET A 331 -20.18 -7.87 -13.24
CA MET A 331 -20.01 -9.23 -12.71
C MET A 331 -19.51 -10.15 -13.83
N ASP A 332 -18.37 -10.80 -13.62
CA ASP A 332 -17.90 -11.89 -14.48
C ASP A 332 -18.33 -13.24 -13.87
N GLY A 333 -19.47 -13.74 -14.34
CA GLY A 333 -20.08 -14.97 -13.83
C GLY A 333 -20.49 -14.86 -12.36
N ARG A 334 -19.63 -15.32 -11.45
CA ARG A 334 -19.83 -15.24 -9.98
C ARG A 334 -18.84 -14.30 -9.28
N ARG A 335 -17.89 -13.73 -10.02
CA ARG A 335 -16.89 -12.79 -9.52
C ARG A 335 -17.40 -11.37 -9.76
N ILE A 336 -17.20 -10.48 -8.79
CA ILE A 336 -17.36 -9.05 -9.02
C ILE A 336 -16.17 -8.61 -9.88
N ASP A 337 -16.44 -7.96 -11.01
CA ASP A 337 -15.41 -7.51 -11.94
C ASP A 337 -15.04 -6.04 -11.69
N LYS A 338 -16.04 -5.16 -11.62
CA LYS A 338 -15.81 -3.71 -11.42
C LYS A 338 -16.69 -3.14 -10.32
N ILE A 339 -16.10 -2.26 -9.52
CA ILE A 339 -16.74 -1.61 -8.36
C ILE A 339 -16.60 -0.10 -8.47
N LEU A 340 -17.71 0.60 -8.24
CA LEU A 340 -17.78 2.05 -8.17
C LEU A 340 -17.86 2.47 -6.71
N ALA A 341 -16.88 3.23 -6.23
CA ALA A 341 -16.94 3.86 -4.92
C ALA A 341 -17.32 5.34 -5.06
N THR A 342 -18.44 5.73 -4.45
CA THR A 342 -18.94 7.12 -4.47
C THR A 342 -19.06 7.65 -3.05
N ARG A 343 -18.66 8.89 -2.79
CA ARG A 343 -18.88 9.52 -1.48
C ARG A 343 -20.38 9.74 -1.22
N ILE A 344 -20.80 9.40 0.00
CA ILE A 344 -22.14 9.67 0.49
C ILE A 344 -22.15 11.13 0.95
N ILE A 345 -22.97 11.95 0.28
CA ILE A 345 -23.13 13.40 0.59
C ILE A 345 -24.10 13.60 1.75
#